data_AF-A0A7G8TAW9-F1
#
_entry.id   AF-A0A7G8TAW9-F1
#
_cell.length_a   1.000
_cell.length_b   1.000
_cell.length_c   1.000
_cell.angle_alpha   90.00
_cell.angle_beta   90.00
_cell.angle_gamma   90.00
#
_symmetry.space_group_name_H-M   'P 1'
#
loop_
_entity.id
_entity.type
_entity.pdbx_description
1 polymer ?
#
loop_
_entity_poly.entity_id
_entity_poly.type
_entity_poly.pdbx_seq_one_letter_code
_entity_poly.pdbx_strand_id
1 'polypeptide(L)'
;MMGKEETVMSFTQDQETALECIRGLTYYAMERQADNLTHLNPTEFHIHLENRNAKIRNMIIHLSRFWGLSTNLETEILKPFDDNICSAHCPAKIEIAGADHQKAVVSGLSRYADELIRTVDARSELMQVRNLLEDIAAYLPWNVFYQKAEPLRDQIDFSLASATARQNILFTHILLGAETGPAGSDFLSGAMEDEEGIRGTELFENLKTQHPEIRNWHTICTLYRCGNGLELPRNASSLDLQIMREKGENFLDLKGVTCCRMPIEFDMYLDEFPSYDSHSQKLNM
;
A
#
# COMPACT_ATOMS: atom_id res chain seq x y z
N MET A 1 30.34 49.19 14.71
CA MET A 1 29.18 48.29 14.78
C MET A 1 28.70 48.05 13.38
N MET A 2 29.12 46.95 12.75
CA MET A 2 28.52 46.50 11.50
C MET A 2 27.28 45.70 11.89
N GLY A 3 26.11 46.19 11.50
CA GLY A 3 24.87 45.43 11.61
C GLY A 3 25.01 44.15 10.80
N LYS A 4 24.73 43.01 11.43
CA LYS A 4 24.44 41.78 10.69
C LYS A 4 23.18 42.05 9.89
N GLU A 5 23.29 42.10 8.57
CA GLU A 5 22.14 41.90 7.70
C GLU A 5 21.60 40.51 8.02
N GLU A 6 20.49 40.44 8.76
CA GLU A 6 19.65 39.25 8.79
C GLU A 6 19.10 39.09 7.38
N THR A 7 19.72 38.21 6.59
CA THR A 7 19.18 37.76 5.32
C THR A 7 17.86 37.05 5.62
N VAL A 8 16.75 37.78 5.54
CA VAL A 8 15.40 37.20 5.61
C VAL A 8 15.30 36.24 4.43
N MET A 9 15.30 34.94 4.70
CA MET A 9 15.11 33.92 3.68
C MET A 9 13.70 34.09 3.11
N SER A 10 13.62 34.55 1.86
CA SER A 10 12.36 34.62 1.13
C SER A 10 12.02 33.22 0.62
N PHE A 11 11.04 32.57 1.24
CA PHE A 11 10.44 31.36 0.68
C PHE A 11 9.52 31.71 -0.48
N THR A 12 9.39 30.78 -1.43
CA THR A 12 8.32 30.84 -2.42
C THR A 12 6.98 30.46 -1.78
N GLN A 13 5.86 30.88 -2.35
CA GLN A 13 4.51 30.49 -1.89
C GLN A 13 4.34 28.97 -1.76
N ASP A 14 5.03 28.24 -2.64
CA ASP A 14 5.05 26.79 -2.72
C ASP A 14 5.84 26.16 -1.57
N GLN A 15 7.00 26.74 -1.25
CA GLN A 15 7.80 26.37 -0.08
C GLN A 15 7.07 26.69 1.23
N GLU A 16 6.38 27.83 1.33
CA GLU A 16 5.55 28.16 2.49
C GLU A 16 4.42 27.15 2.67
N THR A 17 3.72 26.78 1.60
CA THR A 17 2.67 25.76 1.65
C THR A 17 3.22 24.40 2.10
N ALA A 18 4.42 24.03 1.63
CA ALA A 18 5.09 22.80 2.05
C ALA A 18 5.48 22.82 3.53
N LEU A 19 5.98 23.96 4.03
CA LEU A 19 6.32 24.13 5.44
C LEU A 19 5.08 24.02 6.34
N GLU A 20 3.94 24.60 5.94
CA GLU A 20 2.67 24.44 6.67
C GLU A 20 2.17 22.99 6.67
N CYS A 21 2.30 22.28 5.55
CA CYS A 21 2.02 20.85 5.50
C CYS A 21 2.93 20.05 6.45
N ILE A 22 4.23 20.33 6.45
CA ILE A 22 5.22 19.67 7.33
C ILE A 22 4.93 19.96 8.81
N ARG A 23 4.58 21.20 9.13
CA ARG A 23 4.18 21.60 10.49
C ARG A 23 2.93 20.85 10.93
N GLY A 24 1.91 20.77 10.07
CA GLY A 24 0.71 19.98 10.35
C GLY A 24 1.01 18.49 10.54
N LEU A 25 1.90 17.89 9.75
CA LEU A 25 2.35 16.50 9.93
C LEU A 25 3.08 16.29 11.28
N THR A 26 3.83 17.29 11.74
CA THR A 26 4.44 17.28 13.08
C THR A 26 3.37 17.22 14.16
N TYR A 27 2.36 18.10 14.11
CA TYR A 27 1.26 18.08 15.08
C TYR A 27 0.48 16.77 15.05
N TYR A 28 0.18 16.24 13.86
CA TYR A 28 -0.45 14.93 13.70
C TYR A 28 0.34 13.83 14.43
N ALA A 29 1.65 13.77 14.21
CA ALA A 29 2.51 12.78 14.84
C ALA A 29 2.55 12.94 16.38
N MET A 30 2.60 14.19 16.89
CA MET A 30 2.55 14.45 18.33
C MET A 30 1.23 13.99 18.95
N GLU A 31 0.09 14.29 18.33
CA GLU A 31 -1.23 13.86 18.81
C GLU A 31 -1.36 12.34 18.84
N ARG A 32 -0.90 11.65 17.78
CA ARG A 32 -0.90 10.17 17.74
C ARG A 32 0.00 9.56 18.80
N GLN A 33 1.13 10.20 19.11
CA GLN A 33 2.02 9.78 20.21
C GLN A 33 1.30 9.96 21.56
N ALA A 34 0.60 11.07 21.76
CA ALA A 34 -0.15 11.37 22.98
C ALA A 34 -1.30 10.40 23.23
N ASP A 35 -2.15 10.24 22.22
CA ASP A 35 -3.40 9.48 22.26
C ASP A 35 -3.13 8.02 22.63
N ASN A 36 -2.08 7.44 22.04
CA ASN A 36 -1.63 6.10 22.37
C ASN A 36 -1.16 5.95 23.83
N LEU A 37 -0.53 6.98 24.42
CA LEU A 37 -0.13 6.97 25.83
C LEU A 37 -1.33 7.09 26.79
N THR A 38 -2.42 7.71 26.34
CA THR A 38 -3.63 7.93 27.14
C THR A 38 -4.68 6.82 27.02
N HIS A 39 -4.73 6.07 25.91
CA HIS A 39 -5.88 5.21 25.58
C HIS A 39 -5.60 3.73 25.28
N LEU A 40 -4.37 3.20 25.39
CA LEU A 40 -4.11 1.78 25.07
C LEU A 40 -3.95 0.83 26.27
N ASN A 41 -4.84 -0.17 26.27
CA ASN A 41 -4.63 -1.51 26.80
C ASN A 41 -3.66 -2.24 25.84
N PRO A 42 -2.52 -2.78 26.31
CA PRO A 42 -1.36 -3.12 25.48
C PRO A 42 -1.49 -4.33 24.51
N THR A 43 -2.68 -4.93 24.33
CA THR A 43 -2.81 -6.27 23.73
C THR A 43 -3.55 -6.37 22.39
N GLU A 44 -4.32 -5.36 21.95
CA GLU A 44 -5.23 -5.55 20.79
C GLU A 44 -4.91 -4.74 19.52
N PHE A 45 -4.10 -3.67 19.59
CA PHE A 45 -3.67 -2.92 18.41
C PHE A 45 -2.20 -2.54 18.54
N HIS A 46 -1.30 -3.42 18.09
CA HIS A 46 0.12 -3.11 17.95
C HIS A 46 0.35 -2.14 16.80
N ILE A 47 -0.02 -0.88 16.99
CA ILE A 47 0.54 0.21 16.22
C ILE A 47 1.97 0.39 16.72
N HIS A 48 2.95 -0.10 15.97
CA HIS A 48 4.36 0.19 16.22
C HIS A 48 4.60 1.69 16.04
N LEU A 49 4.50 2.47 17.13
CA LEU A 49 4.66 3.92 17.16
C LEU A 49 5.96 4.40 16.49
N GLU A 50 7.06 3.70 16.77
CA GLU A 50 8.37 3.98 16.18
C GLU A 50 8.34 3.83 14.65
N ASN A 51 7.57 2.87 14.13
CA ASN A 51 7.36 2.68 12.70
C ASN A 51 6.50 3.82 12.11
N ARG A 52 5.48 4.30 12.82
CA ARG A 52 4.66 5.43 12.35
C ARG A 52 5.46 6.73 12.29
N ASN A 53 6.14 7.10 13.37
CA ASN A 53 6.92 8.34 13.39
C ASN A 53 8.05 8.30 12.36
N ALA A 54 8.69 7.14 12.15
CA ALA A 54 9.67 6.96 11.07
C ALA A 54 9.05 7.16 9.68
N LYS A 55 7.84 6.65 9.43
CA LYS A 55 7.12 6.87 8.16
C LYS A 55 6.77 8.34 7.92
N ILE A 56 6.29 9.05 8.95
CA ILE A 56 5.99 10.50 8.85
C ILE A 56 7.28 11.29 8.63
N ARG A 57 8.36 10.96 9.36
CA ARG A 57 9.68 11.57 9.16
C ARG A 57 10.19 11.39 7.73
N ASN A 58 10.06 10.19 7.17
CA ASN A 58 10.41 9.92 5.76
C ASN A 58 9.55 10.71 4.78
N MET A 59 8.24 10.85 5.05
CA MET A 59 7.36 11.70 4.24
C MET A 59 7.82 13.17 4.28
N ILE A 60 8.19 13.69 5.45
CA ILE A 60 8.74 15.04 5.61
C ILE A 60 10.03 15.21 4.79
N ILE A 61 10.93 14.21 4.79
CA ILE A 61 12.14 14.21 3.95
C ILE A 61 11.78 14.30 2.47
N HIS A 62 10.84 13.48 2.01
CA HIS A 62 10.41 13.46 0.61
C HIS A 62 9.77 14.78 0.18
N LEU A 63 8.84 15.31 0.98
CA LEU A 63 8.21 16.62 0.75
C LEU A 63 9.25 17.75 0.72
N SER A 64 10.19 17.74 1.67
CA SER A 64 11.23 18.76 1.74
C SER A 64 12.14 18.74 0.53
N ARG A 65 12.54 17.55 0.07
CA ARG A 65 13.35 17.40 -1.16
C ARG A 65 12.57 17.87 -2.38
N PHE A 66 11.30 17.49 -2.47
CA PHE A 66 10.43 17.84 -3.58
C PHE A 66 10.24 19.36 -3.71
N TRP A 67 10.00 20.06 -2.60
CA TRP A 67 9.79 21.51 -2.57
C TRP A 67 11.08 22.34 -2.45
N GLY A 68 12.25 21.71 -2.58
CA GLY A 68 13.53 22.42 -2.55
C GLY A 68 13.90 23.00 -1.18
N LEU A 69 13.44 22.39 -0.10
CA LEU A 69 13.75 22.73 1.31
C LEU A 69 14.97 21.95 1.85
N SER A 70 15.67 21.20 1.00
CA SER A 70 16.77 20.30 1.40
C SER A 70 17.91 20.98 2.16
N THR A 71 18.20 22.26 1.88
CA THR A 71 19.30 22.99 2.50
C THR A 71 19.15 23.12 4.02
N ASN A 72 17.91 23.20 4.50
CA ASN A 72 17.59 23.41 5.92
C ASN A 72 16.93 22.19 6.56
N LEU A 73 16.93 21.05 5.85
CA LEU A 73 16.22 19.83 6.23
C LEU A 73 16.58 19.36 7.63
N GLU A 74 17.87 19.22 7.95
CA GLU A 74 18.29 18.68 9.25
C GLU A 74 18.04 19.68 10.40
N THR A 75 18.33 20.97 10.18
CA THR A 75 18.38 21.97 11.25
C THR A 75 17.03 22.64 11.53
N GLU A 76 16.25 22.93 10.49
CA GLU A 76 15.01 23.72 10.60
C GLU A 76 13.74 22.87 10.43
N ILE A 77 13.86 21.63 9.95
CA ILE A 77 12.70 20.75 9.69
C ILE A 77 12.75 19.50 10.56
N LEU A 78 13.78 18.66 10.43
CA LEU A 78 13.85 17.38 11.12
C LEU A 78 14.16 17.53 12.60
N LYS A 79 15.11 18.39 12.98
CA LYS A 79 15.39 18.61 14.40
C LYS A 79 14.16 19.13 15.17
N PRO A 80 13.42 20.16 14.71
CA PRO A 80 12.17 20.55 15.35
C PRO A 80 11.12 19.45 15.38
N PHE A 81 11.00 18.64 14.32
CA PHE A 81 10.12 17.47 14.33
C PHE A 81 10.54 16.49 15.44
N ASP A 82 11.81 16.07 15.48
CA ASP A 82 12.33 15.10 16.44
C ASP A 82 12.19 15.63 17.89
N ASP A 83 12.48 16.91 18.15
CA ASP A 83 12.31 17.57 19.46
C ASP A 83 10.84 17.59 19.92
N ASN A 84 9.92 17.83 18.98
CA ASN A 84 8.47 17.82 19.25
C ASN A 84 7.95 16.42 19.56
N ILE A 85 8.38 15.40 18.83
CA ILE A 85 8.04 14.00 19.12
C ILE A 85 8.58 13.56 20.49
N CYS A 86 9.83 13.95 20.82
CA CYS A 86 10.37 13.73 22.16
C CYS A 86 9.49 14.38 23.24
N SER A 87 9.05 15.62 23.02
CA SER A 87 8.21 16.36 23.95
C SER A 87 6.79 15.77 24.11
N ALA A 88 6.26 15.14 23.06
CA ALA A 88 4.93 14.51 23.06
C ALA A 88 4.80 13.27 23.96
N HIS A 89 5.87 12.82 24.62
CA HIS A 89 5.78 11.84 25.71
C HIS A 89 5.08 12.38 26.96
N CYS A 90 4.82 13.69 27.03
CA CYS A 90 4.06 14.33 28.09
C CYS A 90 2.75 14.91 27.51
N PRO A 91 1.62 14.17 27.57
CA PRO A 91 0.36 14.57 26.95
C PRO A 91 -0.15 15.97 27.33
N ALA A 92 0.14 16.43 28.55
CA ALA A 92 -0.25 17.74 29.05
C ALA A 92 0.43 18.94 28.34
N LYS A 93 1.44 18.69 27.49
CA LYS A 93 2.23 19.73 26.81
C LYS A 93 1.97 19.80 25.30
N ILE A 94 1.03 19.02 24.78
CA ILE A 94 0.85 18.87 23.34
C ILE A 94 -0.16 19.89 22.84
N GLU A 95 0.28 20.63 21.83
CA GLU A 95 -0.60 21.49 21.04
C GLU A 95 -1.37 20.63 20.04
N ILE A 96 -2.70 20.78 20.04
CA ILE A 96 -3.59 20.06 19.13
C ILE A 96 -3.70 20.84 17.82
N ALA A 97 -3.56 20.15 16.70
CA ALA A 97 -3.75 20.67 15.37
C ALA A 97 -5.17 21.22 15.18
N GLY A 98 -5.26 22.54 15.03
CA GLY A 98 -6.47 23.19 14.51
C GLY A 98 -6.78 22.83 13.05
N ALA A 99 -7.98 23.24 12.60
CA ALA A 99 -8.49 22.94 11.25
C ALA A 99 -7.56 23.43 10.11
N ASP A 100 -6.84 24.53 10.30
CA ASP A 100 -5.91 25.06 9.30
C ASP A 100 -4.71 24.14 9.08
N HIS A 101 -4.18 23.53 10.14
CA HIS A 101 -3.10 22.55 10.04
C HIS A 101 -3.59 21.28 9.31
N GLN A 102 -4.77 20.79 9.64
CA GLN A 102 -5.36 19.61 8.98
C GLN A 102 -5.57 19.86 7.48
N LYS A 103 -6.11 21.03 7.14
CA LYS A 103 -6.29 21.48 5.76
C LYS A 103 -4.96 21.60 5.03
N ALA A 104 -3.92 22.16 5.66
CA ALA A 104 -2.60 22.32 5.09
C ALA A 104 -1.98 20.96 4.75
N VAL A 105 -2.10 19.97 5.65
CA VAL A 105 -1.63 18.60 5.41
C VAL A 105 -2.29 17.98 4.20
N VAL A 106 -3.63 17.91 4.17
CA VAL A 106 -4.33 17.25 3.07
C VAL A 106 -4.10 17.97 1.74
N SER A 107 -4.05 19.31 1.76
CA SER A 107 -3.77 20.09 0.55
C SER A 107 -2.32 19.90 0.06
N GLY A 108 -1.35 19.85 0.98
CA GLY A 108 0.06 19.61 0.65
C GLY A 108 0.29 18.20 0.11
N LEU A 109 -0.31 17.18 0.75
CA LEU A 109 -0.26 15.79 0.28
C LEU A 109 -0.96 15.62 -1.07
N SER A 110 -2.10 16.29 -1.31
CA SER A 110 -2.78 16.29 -2.60
C SER A 110 -1.86 16.83 -3.70
N ARG A 111 -1.24 18.00 -3.47
CA ARG A 111 -0.32 18.60 -4.43
C ARG A 111 0.87 17.70 -4.71
N TYR A 112 1.43 17.10 -3.66
CA TYR A 112 2.55 16.17 -3.81
C TYR A 112 2.14 14.93 -4.62
N ALA A 113 0.99 14.33 -4.33
CA ALA A 113 0.46 13.19 -5.07
C ALA A 113 0.20 13.51 -6.55
N ASP A 114 -0.37 14.67 -6.86
CA ASP A 114 -0.62 15.12 -8.24
C ASP A 114 0.69 15.18 -9.07
N GLU A 115 1.80 15.57 -8.45
CA GLU A 115 3.11 15.61 -9.11
C GLU A 115 3.74 14.22 -9.22
N LEU A 116 3.59 13.35 -8.21
CA LEU A 116 4.02 11.95 -8.30
C LEU A 116 3.30 11.21 -9.43
N ILE A 117 2.00 11.46 -9.63
CA ILE A 117 1.19 10.84 -10.70
C ILE A 117 1.72 11.20 -12.10
N ARG A 118 2.39 12.35 -12.26
CA ARG A 118 3.00 12.78 -13.53
C ARG A 118 4.40 12.23 -13.75
N THR A 119 5.01 11.64 -12.73
CA THR A 119 6.33 11.03 -12.81
C THR A 119 6.24 9.62 -13.41
N VAL A 120 7.27 9.19 -14.15
CA VAL A 120 7.26 7.94 -14.94
C VAL A 120 6.92 6.70 -14.11
N ASP A 121 7.60 6.51 -12.97
CA ASP A 121 7.22 5.51 -11.97
C ASP A 121 7.54 6.06 -10.58
N ALA A 122 6.50 6.49 -9.87
CA ALA A 122 6.55 6.98 -8.50
C ALA A 122 5.54 6.23 -7.61
N ARG A 123 5.23 4.98 -7.96
CA ARG A 123 4.17 4.21 -7.28
C ARG A 123 4.52 3.91 -5.82
N SER A 124 5.79 3.68 -5.52
CA SER A 124 6.26 3.45 -4.13
C SER A 124 6.04 4.69 -3.25
N GLU A 125 6.37 5.86 -3.74
CA GLU A 125 6.17 7.15 -3.08
C GLU A 125 4.69 7.47 -2.95
N LEU A 126 3.92 7.26 -4.02
CA LEU A 126 2.49 7.49 -4.04
C LEU A 126 1.75 6.57 -3.04
N MET A 127 2.20 5.32 -2.91
CA MET A 127 1.69 4.38 -1.91
C MET A 127 2.01 4.83 -0.47
N GLN A 128 3.15 5.48 -0.23
CA GLN A 128 3.44 6.07 1.09
C GLN A 128 2.47 7.22 1.41
N VAL A 129 2.13 8.07 0.43
CA VAL A 129 1.14 9.14 0.60
C VAL A 129 -0.24 8.54 0.90
N ARG A 130 -0.65 7.52 0.14
CA ARG A 130 -1.90 6.80 0.33
C ARG A 130 -2.03 6.24 1.74
N ASN A 131 -1.00 5.52 2.20
CA ASN A 131 -0.99 4.89 3.52
C ASN A 131 -1.04 5.91 4.67
N LEU A 132 -0.42 7.08 4.49
CA LEU A 132 -0.51 8.16 5.46
C LEU A 132 -1.92 8.77 5.50
N LEU A 133 -2.57 8.94 4.35
CA LEU A 133 -3.95 9.43 4.30
C LEU A 133 -4.94 8.44 4.92
N GLU A 134 -4.72 7.13 4.75
CA GLU A 134 -5.50 6.09 5.43
C GLU A 134 -5.38 6.20 6.96
N ASP A 135 -4.14 6.36 7.46
CA ASP A 135 -3.89 6.52 8.90
C ASP A 135 -4.52 7.81 9.46
N ILE A 136 -4.44 8.92 8.70
CA ILE A 136 -5.08 10.19 9.06
C ILE A 136 -6.62 10.06 9.06
N ALA A 137 -7.21 9.43 8.04
CA ALA A 137 -8.65 9.22 7.93
C ALA A 137 -9.21 8.37 9.08
N ALA A 138 -8.46 7.36 9.51
CA ALA A 138 -8.82 6.52 10.65
C ALA A 138 -8.70 7.25 12.01
N TYR A 139 -7.99 8.37 12.08
CA TYR A 139 -7.84 9.14 13.32
C TYR A 139 -8.97 10.16 13.47
N LEU A 140 -9.99 9.79 14.26
CA LEU A 140 -11.22 10.58 14.43
C LEU A 140 -10.99 12.08 14.68
N PRO A 141 -10.09 12.55 15.56
CA PRO A 141 -9.88 13.99 15.77
C PRO A 141 -9.47 14.79 14.53
N TRP A 142 -8.87 14.11 13.55
CA TRP A 142 -8.49 14.68 12.25
C TRP A 142 -9.55 14.49 11.17
N ASN A 143 -10.46 13.54 11.34
CA ASN A 143 -11.58 13.32 10.42
C ASN A 143 -12.74 14.33 10.65
N VAL A 144 -12.88 14.92 11.84
CA VAL A 144 -14.02 15.82 12.16
C VAL A 144 -14.02 17.13 11.36
N PHE A 145 -12.86 17.75 11.14
CA PHE A 145 -12.81 19.13 10.63
C PHE A 145 -12.48 19.24 9.13
N TYR A 146 -11.81 18.25 8.54
CA TYR A 146 -11.43 18.29 7.12
C TYR A 146 -11.61 16.94 6.42
N GLN A 147 -12.83 16.69 5.93
CA GLN A 147 -13.29 15.42 5.33
C GLN A 147 -12.76 15.16 3.90
N LYS A 148 -11.53 15.58 3.57
CA LYS A 148 -10.95 15.36 2.23
C LYS A 148 -9.85 14.29 2.20
N ALA A 149 -9.46 13.74 3.35
CA ALA A 149 -8.45 12.69 3.39
C ALA A 149 -8.93 11.40 2.69
N GLU A 150 -10.13 10.92 3.01
CA GLU A 150 -10.72 9.72 2.40
C GLU A 150 -10.94 9.85 0.88
N PRO A 151 -11.59 10.92 0.36
CA PRO A 151 -11.69 11.11 -1.10
C PRO A 151 -10.35 11.17 -1.82
N LEU A 152 -9.34 11.81 -1.21
CA LEU A 152 -8.00 11.89 -1.80
C LEU A 152 -7.31 10.51 -1.80
N ARG A 153 -7.46 9.76 -0.72
CA ARG A 153 -6.97 8.37 -0.60
C ARG A 153 -7.58 7.49 -1.70
N ASP A 154 -8.89 7.59 -1.93
CA ASP A 154 -9.59 6.86 -3.01
C ASP A 154 -9.08 7.24 -4.41
N GLN A 155 -8.86 8.54 -4.64
CA GLN A 155 -8.30 9.04 -5.90
C GLN A 155 -6.88 8.48 -6.14
N ILE A 156 -6.06 8.43 -5.09
CA ILE A 156 -4.71 7.89 -5.15
C ILE A 156 -4.74 6.38 -5.39
N ASP A 157 -5.62 5.63 -4.73
CA ASP A 157 -5.79 4.19 -4.96
C ASP A 157 -6.13 3.88 -6.42
N PHE A 158 -7.06 4.64 -6.99
CA PHE A 158 -7.38 4.52 -8.41
C PHE A 158 -6.16 4.86 -9.31
N SER A 159 -5.39 5.87 -8.94
CA SER A 159 -4.20 6.30 -9.68
C SER A 159 -3.07 5.27 -9.63
N LEU A 160 -2.83 4.66 -8.46
CA LEU A 160 -1.89 3.55 -8.27
C LEU A 160 -2.27 2.35 -9.14
N ALA A 161 -3.53 1.91 -9.07
CA ALA A 161 -4.01 0.79 -9.86
C ALA A 161 -3.90 1.08 -11.37
N SER A 162 -4.30 2.28 -11.80
CA SER A 162 -4.16 2.73 -13.19
C SER A 162 -2.70 2.81 -13.64
N ALA A 163 -1.78 3.24 -12.79
CA ALA A 163 -0.35 3.27 -13.09
C ALA A 163 0.24 1.86 -13.22
N THR A 164 -0.18 0.92 -12.35
CA THR A 164 0.21 -0.49 -12.42
C THR A 164 -0.34 -1.18 -13.67
N ALA A 165 -1.59 -0.89 -14.07
CA ALA A 165 -2.18 -1.40 -15.31
C ALA A 165 -1.46 -0.93 -16.60
N ARG A 166 -0.66 0.14 -16.52
CA ARG A 166 0.16 0.65 -17.64
C ARG A 166 1.55 0.03 -17.71
N GLN A 167 1.99 -0.66 -16.65
CA GLN A 167 3.29 -1.33 -16.64
C GLN A 167 3.30 -2.51 -17.61
N ASN A 168 4.45 -2.81 -18.23
CA ASN A 168 4.59 -4.00 -19.08
C ASN A 168 4.82 -5.25 -18.21
N ILE A 169 3.78 -5.73 -17.54
CA ILE A 169 3.86 -6.84 -16.57
C ILE A 169 2.97 -8.03 -16.93
N LEU A 170 3.37 -9.22 -16.47
CA LEU A 170 2.68 -10.50 -16.61
C LEU A 170 2.29 -11.02 -15.23
N PHE A 171 1.05 -11.47 -15.08
CA PHE A 171 0.54 -12.04 -13.83
C PHE A 171 -0.58 -13.04 -14.10
N THR A 172 -0.82 -13.92 -13.13
CA THR A 172 -1.93 -14.88 -13.19
C THR A 172 -2.97 -14.51 -12.15
N HIS A 173 -4.23 -14.41 -12.54
CA HIS A 173 -5.35 -14.36 -11.61
C HIS A 173 -5.81 -15.78 -11.35
N ILE A 174 -5.90 -16.18 -10.09
CA ILE A 174 -6.39 -17.49 -9.68
C ILE A 174 -7.74 -17.36 -9.00
N LEU A 175 -8.66 -18.28 -9.30
CA LEU A 175 -9.87 -18.53 -8.54
C LEU A 175 -9.77 -19.96 -8.01
N LEU A 176 -9.69 -20.10 -6.70
CA LEU A 176 -9.59 -21.39 -6.02
C LEU A 176 -10.92 -21.73 -5.36
N GLY A 177 -11.40 -22.97 -5.52
CA GLY A 177 -12.69 -23.42 -5.00
C GLY A 177 -13.89 -22.93 -5.80
N ALA A 178 -13.67 -22.43 -7.03
CA ALA A 178 -14.76 -21.98 -7.89
C ALA A 178 -15.77 -23.13 -8.11
N GLU A 179 -17.06 -22.79 -8.17
CA GLU A 179 -18.19 -23.69 -8.43
C GLU A 179 -18.57 -24.72 -7.34
N THR A 180 -17.63 -25.23 -6.54
CA THR A 180 -17.84 -26.43 -5.73
C THR A 180 -17.68 -26.24 -4.21
N GLY A 181 -17.27 -25.06 -3.74
CA GLY A 181 -17.06 -24.81 -2.32
C GLY A 181 -16.76 -23.35 -1.96
N PRO A 182 -16.24 -23.10 -0.74
CA PRO A 182 -15.62 -21.83 -0.35
C PRO A 182 -14.58 -21.42 -1.39
N ALA A 183 -14.74 -20.21 -1.90
CA ALA A 183 -13.92 -19.69 -2.98
C ALA A 183 -13.05 -18.53 -2.50
N GLY A 184 -11.87 -18.41 -3.09
CA GLY A 184 -11.00 -17.26 -2.91
C GLY A 184 -10.22 -16.96 -4.19
N SER A 185 -9.76 -15.73 -4.30
CA SER A 185 -9.02 -15.25 -5.46
C SER A 185 -7.73 -14.56 -5.05
N ASP A 186 -6.71 -14.64 -5.91
CA ASP A 186 -5.46 -13.91 -5.73
C ASP A 186 -4.77 -13.62 -7.06
N PHE A 187 -3.79 -12.72 -7.02
CA PHE A 187 -2.88 -12.40 -8.11
C PHE A 187 -1.51 -13.00 -7.84
N LEU A 188 -0.96 -13.72 -8.82
CA LEU A 188 0.35 -14.36 -8.77
C LEU A 188 1.32 -13.76 -9.79
N SER A 189 2.60 -13.77 -9.45
CA SER A 189 3.66 -13.24 -10.31
C SER A 189 3.91 -14.15 -11.53
N GLY A 190 3.80 -13.60 -12.74
CA GLY A 190 4.10 -14.32 -13.98
C GLY A 190 3.02 -15.31 -14.41
N ALA A 191 3.41 -16.23 -15.30
CA ALA A 191 2.56 -17.32 -15.76
C ALA A 191 2.61 -18.48 -14.77
N MET A 192 1.50 -18.76 -14.11
CA MET A 192 1.32 -19.96 -13.29
C MET A 192 0.53 -20.98 -14.11
N GLU A 193 1.08 -22.19 -14.22
CA GLU A 193 0.53 -23.23 -15.09
C GLU A 193 0.40 -24.60 -14.41
N ASP A 194 0.84 -24.75 -13.16
CA ASP A 194 0.88 -26.02 -12.46
C ASP A 194 0.21 -25.97 -11.08
N GLU A 195 -0.17 -27.16 -10.60
CA GLU A 195 -0.76 -27.33 -9.28
C GLU A 195 0.24 -27.03 -8.15
N GLU A 196 1.52 -27.35 -8.36
CA GLU A 196 2.55 -27.22 -7.33
C GLU A 196 2.74 -25.76 -6.91
N GLY A 197 2.80 -24.85 -7.90
CA GLY A 197 2.90 -23.41 -7.67
C GLY A 197 1.68 -22.85 -6.94
N ILE A 198 0.48 -23.41 -7.17
CA ILE A 198 -0.74 -22.98 -6.48
C ILE A 198 -0.79 -23.52 -5.05
N ARG A 199 -0.39 -24.78 -4.84
CA ARG A 199 -0.29 -25.36 -3.49
C ARG A 199 0.70 -24.61 -2.60
N GLY A 200 1.73 -24.01 -3.19
CA GLY A 200 2.68 -23.16 -2.48
C GLY A 200 2.15 -21.75 -2.10
N THR A 201 0.92 -21.39 -2.46
CA THR A 201 0.37 -20.06 -2.18
C THR A 201 -0.23 -19.95 -0.78
N GLU A 202 -0.17 -18.75 -0.20
CA GLU A 202 -0.88 -18.45 1.05
C GLU A 202 -2.40 -18.61 0.91
N LEU A 203 -2.96 -18.31 -0.27
CA LEU A 203 -4.38 -18.50 -0.54
C LEU A 203 -4.79 -19.97 -0.33
N PHE A 204 -4.03 -20.90 -0.90
CA PHE A 204 -4.31 -22.33 -0.78
C PHE A 204 -4.18 -22.81 0.66
N GLU A 205 -3.08 -22.50 1.34
CA GLU A 205 -2.91 -22.94 2.73
C GLU A 205 -3.96 -22.33 3.68
N ASN A 206 -4.37 -21.08 3.45
CA ASN A 206 -5.43 -20.44 4.24
C ASN A 206 -6.79 -21.13 4.02
N LEU A 207 -7.20 -21.33 2.77
CA LEU A 207 -8.48 -21.98 2.47
C LEU A 207 -8.51 -23.44 2.91
N LYS A 208 -7.42 -24.19 2.70
CA LYS A 208 -7.25 -25.56 3.20
C LYS A 208 -7.32 -25.65 4.72
N THR A 209 -6.75 -24.67 5.44
CA THR A 209 -6.81 -24.64 6.91
C THR A 209 -8.22 -24.30 7.41
N GLN A 210 -8.91 -23.40 6.72
CA GLN A 210 -10.29 -23.01 7.06
C GLN A 210 -11.31 -24.09 6.70
N HIS A 211 -11.04 -24.88 5.66
CA HIS A 211 -11.93 -25.89 5.11
C HIS A 211 -11.23 -27.25 4.91
N PRO A 212 -10.79 -27.91 6.01
CA PRO A 212 -10.06 -29.17 5.94
C PRO A 212 -10.89 -30.36 5.42
N GLU A 213 -12.22 -30.22 5.37
CA GLU A 213 -13.14 -31.20 4.79
C GLU A 213 -13.04 -31.30 3.26
N ILE A 214 -12.51 -30.28 2.60
CA ILE A 214 -12.44 -30.20 1.14
C ILE A 214 -11.19 -30.91 0.63
N ARG A 215 -11.41 -31.96 -0.17
CA ARG A 215 -10.35 -32.81 -0.73
C ARG A 215 -10.03 -32.54 -2.18
N ASN A 216 -10.96 -31.92 -2.90
CA ASN A 216 -10.79 -31.49 -4.29
C ASN A 216 -11.00 -29.99 -4.35
N TRP A 217 -10.01 -29.27 -4.89
CA TRP A 217 -10.07 -27.84 -5.10
C TRP A 217 -10.11 -27.52 -6.59
N HIS A 218 -11.32 -27.21 -7.08
CA HIS A 218 -11.49 -26.74 -8.45
C HIS A 218 -10.81 -25.37 -8.61
N THR A 219 -9.94 -25.26 -9.61
CA THR A 219 -9.05 -24.11 -9.78
C THR A 219 -9.12 -23.57 -11.19
N ILE A 220 -9.28 -22.25 -11.29
CA ILE A 220 -9.28 -21.51 -12.55
C ILE A 220 -8.09 -20.55 -12.55
N CYS A 221 -7.20 -20.71 -13.52
CA CYS A 221 -6.05 -19.85 -13.71
C CYS A 221 -6.17 -19.07 -15.01
N THR A 222 -6.18 -17.75 -14.93
CA THR A 222 -6.24 -16.88 -16.10
C THR A 222 -4.99 -16.01 -16.17
N LEU A 223 -4.25 -16.14 -17.27
CA LEU A 223 -3.04 -15.36 -17.51
C LEU A 223 -3.41 -13.97 -18.07
N TYR A 224 -2.90 -12.94 -17.44
CA TYR A 224 -3.08 -11.56 -17.83
C TYR A 224 -1.75 -10.86 -18.09
N ARG A 225 -1.80 -9.83 -18.92
CA ARG A 225 -0.73 -8.85 -19.07
C ARG A 225 -1.26 -7.44 -18.89
N CYS A 226 -0.40 -6.55 -18.46
CA CYS A 226 -0.62 -5.11 -18.43
C CYS A 226 0.18 -4.41 -19.53
N GLY A 227 -0.20 -3.16 -19.82
CA GLY A 227 0.48 -2.32 -20.79
C GLY A 227 0.24 -2.72 -22.25
N ASN A 228 0.69 -1.86 -23.16
CA ASN A 228 0.56 -2.05 -24.61
C ASN A 228 1.94 -2.15 -25.30
N GLY A 229 2.98 -2.48 -24.53
CA GLY A 229 4.34 -2.60 -25.05
C GLY A 229 4.48 -3.76 -26.03
N LEU A 230 5.39 -3.61 -26.99
CA LEU A 230 5.80 -4.71 -27.89
C LEU A 230 6.89 -5.59 -27.25
N GLU A 231 7.51 -5.13 -26.17
CA GLU A 231 8.51 -5.88 -25.42
C GLU A 231 7.88 -7.00 -24.60
N LEU A 232 8.67 -8.04 -24.33
CA LEU A 232 8.24 -9.13 -23.45
C LEU A 232 7.94 -8.57 -22.05
N PRO A 233 6.74 -8.86 -21.48
CA PRO A 233 6.38 -8.36 -20.16
C PRO A 233 7.26 -9.01 -19.09
N ARG A 234 7.65 -8.23 -18.08
CA ARG A 234 8.28 -8.79 -16.88
C ARG A 234 7.23 -9.41 -15.97
N ASN A 235 7.62 -10.34 -15.09
CA ASN A 235 6.68 -10.80 -14.07
C ASN A 235 6.31 -9.65 -13.10
N ALA A 236 5.08 -9.67 -12.59
CA ALA A 236 4.61 -8.74 -11.58
C ALA A 236 5.50 -8.81 -10.32
N SER A 237 5.97 -7.64 -9.87
CA SER A 237 6.75 -7.49 -8.64
C SER A 237 5.84 -7.55 -7.41
N SER A 238 6.42 -7.65 -6.22
CA SER A 238 5.68 -7.57 -4.96
C SER A 238 4.84 -6.29 -4.85
N LEU A 239 5.37 -5.14 -5.30
CA LEU A 239 4.64 -3.88 -5.33
C LEU A 239 3.43 -3.94 -6.29
N ASP A 240 3.61 -4.54 -7.47
CA ASP A 240 2.53 -4.70 -8.44
C ASP A 240 1.40 -5.56 -7.83
N LEU A 241 1.75 -6.71 -7.23
CA LEU A 241 0.81 -7.62 -6.57
C LEU A 241 0.09 -6.97 -5.39
N GLN A 242 0.80 -6.19 -4.58
CA GLN A 242 0.20 -5.45 -3.48
C GLN A 242 -0.89 -4.49 -3.99
N ILE A 243 -0.59 -3.67 -5.00
CA ILE A 243 -1.56 -2.71 -5.57
C ILE A 243 -2.75 -3.46 -6.21
N MET A 244 -2.50 -4.58 -6.89
CA MET A 244 -3.57 -5.40 -7.47
C MET A 244 -4.50 -5.97 -6.40
N ARG A 245 -3.94 -6.55 -5.34
CA ARG A 245 -4.72 -7.11 -4.20
C ARG A 245 -5.54 -6.04 -3.48
N GLU A 246 -4.97 -4.85 -3.27
CA GLU A 246 -5.68 -3.73 -2.66
C GLU A 246 -6.84 -3.24 -3.54
N LYS A 247 -6.71 -3.30 -4.87
CA LYS A 247 -7.79 -2.95 -5.81
C LYS A 247 -8.83 -4.09 -5.96
N GLY A 248 -8.40 -5.33 -5.73
CA GLY A 248 -9.20 -6.54 -5.94
C GLY A 248 -9.49 -6.82 -7.41
N GLU A 249 -10.52 -7.61 -7.68
CA GLU A 249 -10.90 -8.06 -9.02
C GLU A 249 -11.21 -6.91 -9.99
N ASN A 250 -11.66 -5.76 -9.47
CA ASN A 250 -11.85 -4.53 -10.25
C ASN A 250 -10.57 -4.04 -10.96
N PHE A 251 -9.40 -4.55 -10.58
CA PHE A 251 -8.15 -4.32 -11.30
C PHE A 251 -8.21 -4.86 -12.72
N LEU A 252 -8.86 -6.02 -12.93
CA LEU A 252 -8.96 -6.70 -14.22
C LEU A 252 -9.74 -5.89 -15.26
N ASP A 253 -10.62 -5.00 -14.81
CA ASP A 253 -11.41 -4.11 -15.67
C ASP A 253 -10.65 -2.85 -16.10
N LEU A 254 -9.44 -2.62 -15.58
CA LEU A 254 -8.68 -1.41 -15.88
C LEU A 254 -8.14 -1.43 -17.32
N LYS A 255 -8.20 -0.27 -17.96
CA LYS A 255 -7.60 -0.07 -19.28
C LYS A 255 -6.10 -0.37 -19.23
N GLY A 256 -5.68 -1.30 -20.09
CA GLY A 256 -4.29 -1.77 -20.16
C GLY A 256 -4.13 -3.18 -19.64
N VAL A 257 -5.10 -3.72 -18.89
CA VAL A 257 -5.13 -5.14 -18.51
C VAL A 257 -5.78 -5.94 -19.63
N THR A 258 -5.10 -6.98 -20.09
CA THR A 258 -5.57 -7.84 -21.18
C THR A 258 -5.39 -9.30 -20.81
N CYS A 259 -6.45 -10.09 -20.98
CA CYS A 259 -6.40 -11.54 -20.87
C CYS A 259 -5.57 -12.11 -22.04
N CYS A 260 -4.53 -12.89 -21.73
CA CYS A 260 -3.59 -13.40 -22.74
C CYS A 260 -4.09 -14.67 -23.43
N ARG A 261 -4.88 -15.50 -22.73
CA ARG A 261 -5.36 -16.80 -23.20
C ARG A 261 -6.64 -17.20 -22.49
N MET A 262 -7.29 -18.24 -23.01
CA MET A 262 -8.41 -18.90 -22.32
C MET A 262 -7.99 -19.34 -20.90
N PRO A 263 -8.88 -19.25 -19.91
CA PRO A 263 -8.65 -19.79 -18.58
C PRO A 263 -8.26 -21.28 -18.65
N ILE A 264 -7.32 -21.68 -17.80
CA ILE A 264 -7.00 -23.09 -17.57
C ILE A 264 -7.75 -23.51 -16.32
N GLU A 265 -8.47 -24.62 -16.42
CA GLU A 265 -9.28 -25.18 -15.34
C GLU A 265 -8.77 -26.58 -15.01
N PHE A 266 -8.62 -26.87 -13.72
CA PHE A 266 -8.24 -28.20 -13.24
C PHE A 266 -8.63 -28.40 -11.78
N ASP A 267 -8.66 -29.66 -11.38
CA ASP A 267 -9.02 -30.12 -10.05
C ASP A 267 -7.76 -30.54 -9.28
N MET A 268 -7.47 -29.86 -8.17
CA MET A 268 -6.34 -30.21 -7.31
C MET A 268 -6.80 -31.12 -6.18
N TYR A 269 -6.33 -32.37 -6.20
CA TYR A 269 -6.65 -33.36 -5.18
C TYR A 269 -5.62 -33.33 -4.04
N LEU A 270 -6.06 -33.33 -2.78
CA LEU A 270 -5.15 -33.38 -1.62
C LEU A 270 -4.51 -34.76 -1.40
N ASP A 271 -5.09 -35.81 -1.98
CA ASP A 271 -4.60 -37.18 -1.86
C ASP A 271 -3.99 -37.64 -3.20
N GLU A 272 -2.74 -38.12 -3.20
CA GLU A 272 -2.24 -38.95 -4.30
C GLU A 272 -3.12 -40.21 -4.35
N PHE A 273 -3.91 -40.38 -5.41
CA PHE A 273 -4.40 -41.72 -5.71
C PHE A 273 -3.18 -42.63 -5.86
N PRO A 274 -3.08 -43.76 -5.15
CA PRO A 274 -2.04 -44.73 -5.47
C PRO A 274 -2.22 -45.09 -6.94
N SER A 275 -1.14 -44.94 -7.72
CA SER A 275 -1.14 -45.34 -9.12
C SER A 275 -1.75 -46.74 -9.22
N TYR A 276 -2.83 -46.88 -10.01
CA TYR A 276 -3.37 -48.20 -10.33
C TYR A 276 -2.30 -48.93 -11.14
N ASP A 277 -1.48 -49.72 -10.46
CA ASP A 277 -0.43 -50.51 -11.06
C ASP A 277 -1.11 -51.65 -11.83
N SER A 278 -1.31 -51.44 -13.13
CA SER A 278 -2.05 -52.32 -14.02
C SER A 278 -1.24 -53.55 -14.41
N HIS A 279 -0.58 -54.23 -13.47
CA HIS A 279 0.08 -55.51 -13.70
C HIS A 279 0.20 -56.32 -12.42
N SER A 280 -0.87 -57.03 -12.02
CA SER A 280 -0.79 -58.31 -11.31
C SER A 280 -2.17 -58.97 -11.15
N GLN A 281 -2.72 -59.48 -12.24
CA GLN A 281 -3.56 -60.67 -12.19
C GLN A 281 -2.97 -61.72 -13.13
N LYS A 282 -1.90 -62.38 -12.67
CA LYS A 282 -1.64 -63.74 -13.13
C LYS A 282 -2.58 -64.65 -12.33
N LEU A 283 -3.59 -65.17 -13.03
CA LEU A 283 -4.34 -66.33 -12.59
C LEU A 283 -3.37 -67.44 -12.21
N ASN A 284 -3.47 -67.94 -10.98
CA ASN A 284 -2.99 -69.28 -10.66
C ASN A 284 -4.07 -70.27 -11.07
N MET A 285 -3.78 -71.02 -12.13
CA MET A 285 -4.23 -72.39 -12.33
C MET A 285 -3.00 -73.29 -12.20
#